data_AF-A0A2S5MZV4-F1
#
_entry.id   AF-A0A2S5MZV4-F1
#
_cell.length_a   1.000
_cell.length_b   1.000
_cell.length_c   1.000
_cell.angle_alpha   90.00
_cell.angle_beta   90.00
_cell.angle_gamma   90.00
#
_symmetry.space_group_name_H-M   'P 1'
#
loop_
_entity.id
_entity.type
_entity.pdbx_description
1 polymer ?
#
loop_
_entity_poly.entity_id
_entity_poly.type
_entity_poly.pdbx_seq_one_letter_code
_entity_poly.pdbx_strand_id
1 'polypeptide(L)'
;MLASASALSLAAAIGSTPAPAEPNTETRTALLGRDLMSHALLQGLGAHAPTSPSPHRFPDPACDPAHPFGERVQPAKCQLTPEPTPTPAPGPSPDPTPTPQPVPGPAPEPPKPQFAYHPPGALIEKDKGRGRTNDRFVYLPNIIFPLKLGAGQFPHMNSQIWGYGGGGWGGKGAAGGSESDRRNYDPMQQRDNYCEVRGWAMPLCPSGAGHQGQDIRPSTFKDNAWEAVAVVDGTITNVTKNTTVQLKAKDGTDYYYLHMHPSSIKVKTGQSVKQGQVLGKVSKYMNGSPSTSLHLHFQARQTIKAGTKTITAYVPVFTSLVAALRRDKGLDPAIAADGTLAIDAAYEIGAAPPTPPPQPEPQPTPEPTPTPEPAPEPAPAPEPTPSPEPAPSPEPAPEPAPTPEPAPEPVPEPAPAPTPEPAPEPAPEPAPAPVPMPPPQPEPAPAPAPAPEPAPAPAPEPTPPPQPAPAPAPAPTPTPEPQPAPTPEPAPDAEKGWWQWIKDGVSGWWSSWRN
;
A
#
# COMPACT_ATOMS: atom_id res chain seq x y z
N MET A 1 -69.04 -47.05 37.34
CA MET A 1 -68.12 -46.25 38.18
C MET A 1 -68.21 -44.84 37.63
N LEU A 2 -68.75 -43.86 38.35
CA LEU A 2 -68.18 -43.17 39.53
C LEU A 2 -66.87 -42.43 39.16
N ALA A 3 -66.73 -41.12 39.36
CA ALA A 3 -67.68 -40.14 39.92
C ALA A 3 -67.38 -38.67 39.49
N SER A 4 -68.24 -37.75 39.92
CA SER A 4 -68.13 -36.28 40.14
C SER A 4 -67.03 -35.48 39.40
N ALA A 5 -67.30 -34.37 38.69
CA ALA A 5 -68.19 -33.22 38.92
C ALA A 5 -67.81 -32.27 40.07
N SER A 6 -67.39 -31.04 39.72
CA SER A 6 -67.85 -29.79 40.34
C SER A 6 -67.35 -28.59 39.52
N ALA A 7 -68.13 -27.52 39.49
CA ALA A 7 -67.77 -26.21 38.94
C ALA A 7 -67.99 -25.13 40.00
N LEU A 8 -67.33 -23.98 39.88
CA LEU A 8 -67.75 -22.77 40.58
C LEU A 8 -67.36 -21.51 39.79
N SER A 9 -68.23 -20.50 39.86
CA SER A 9 -68.06 -19.15 39.28
C SER A 9 -66.99 -18.35 40.06
N LEU A 10 -66.56 -17.13 39.68
CA LEU A 10 -67.36 -15.96 39.29
C LEU A 10 -66.48 -14.78 38.82
N ALA A 11 -67.16 -13.73 38.34
CA ALA A 11 -66.74 -12.33 38.24
C ALA A 11 -65.97 -11.90 36.98
N ALA A 12 -66.43 -10.79 36.41
CA ALA A 12 -65.80 -10.08 35.31
C ALA A 12 -65.36 -8.68 35.79
N ALA A 13 -64.29 -8.14 35.21
CA ALA A 13 -63.90 -6.75 35.40
C ALA A 13 -63.37 -6.16 34.09
N ILE A 14 -64.11 -5.17 33.59
CA ILE A 14 -63.71 -4.05 32.73
C ILE A 14 -62.20 -3.89 32.46
N GLY A 15 -61.83 -3.80 31.17
CA GLY A 15 -60.49 -3.43 30.74
C GLY A 15 -60.30 -1.92 30.61
N SER A 16 -59.07 -1.45 30.83
CA SER A 16 -58.63 -0.07 30.59
C SER A 16 -57.38 -0.05 29.71
N THR A 17 -57.32 0.88 28.76
CA THR A 17 -56.19 1.07 27.84
C THR A 17 -55.03 1.81 28.50
N PRO A 18 -53.75 1.41 28.26
CA PRO A 18 -52.61 2.24 28.61
C PRO A 18 -52.43 3.39 27.60
N ALA A 19 -52.27 4.61 28.09
CA ALA A 19 -51.86 5.79 27.32
C ALA A 19 -50.32 5.88 27.25
N PRO A 20 -49.73 6.58 26.25
CA PRO A 20 -48.28 6.69 26.11
C PRO A 20 -47.65 7.60 27.18
N ALA A 21 -46.35 7.39 27.46
CA ALA A 21 -45.58 8.19 28.41
C ALA A 21 -44.93 9.42 27.74
N GLU A 22 -44.93 10.55 28.44
CA GLU A 22 -44.20 11.77 28.07
C GLU A 22 -42.74 11.75 28.59
N PRO A 23 -41.82 12.54 28.01
CA PRO A 23 -40.38 12.48 28.31
C PRO A 23 -39.97 13.24 29.58
N ASN A 24 -38.89 12.79 30.23
CA ASN A 24 -38.32 13.40 31.44
C ASN A 24 -37.53 14.70 31.14
N THR A 25 -37.58 15.64 32.10
CA THR A 25 -36.90 16.95 32.08
C THR A 25 -35.46 16.93 32.65
N GLU A 26 -34.55 17.81 32.20
CA GLU A 26 -33.12 17.88 32.62
C GLU A 26 -32.77 18.87 33.79
N THR A 27 -31.52 18.84 34.34
CA THR A 27 -30.94 19.62 35.51
C THR A 27 -29.35 19.85 35.35
N ARG A 28 -28.52 20.81 35.97
CA ARG A 28 -27.13 21.37 35.45
C ARG A 28 -25.77 21.67 36.39
N THR A 29 -24.36 21.48 36.04
CA THR A 29 -22.88 21.71 36.77
C THR A 29 -21.29 21.75 36.07
N ALA A 30 -19.97 21.85 36.69
CA ALA A 30 -18.42 22.00 36.14
C ALA A 30 -16.90 21.85 36.97
N LEU A 31 -15.53 21.93 36.47
CA LEU A 31 -14.01 21.86 37.16
C LEU A 31 -12.45 22.24 36.51
N LEU A 32 -11.13 22.00 37.07
CA LEU A 32 -9.60 22.57 36.79
C LEU A 32 -8.05 21.82 36.99
N GLY A 33 -6.69 22.38 36.87
CA GLY A 33 -5.16 21.77 36.97
C GLY A 33 -3.62 22.54 37.00
N ARG A 34 -2.26 21.96 36.99
CA ARG A 34 -0.72 22.56 37.13
C ARG A 34 0.79 21.86 36.68
N ASP A 35 2.12 22.33 36.98
CA ASP A 35 3.64 22.11 36.37
C ASP A 35 5.19 22.27 37.13
N LEU A 36 6.55 22.04 36.58
CA LEU A 36 8.11 22.46 36.98
C LEU A 36 9.64 21.75 36.59
N MET A 37 10.96 22.37 36.65
CA MET A 37 12.57 22.01 36.92
C MET A 37 14.01 21.69 36.03
N SER A 38 15.42 21.92 36.39
CA SER A 38 16.91 21.48 35.78
C SER A 38 18.50 21.90 36.29
N HIS A 39 19.83 21.41 35.85
CA HIS A 39 21.40 21.74 36.23
C HIS A 39 22.89 21.18 35.51
N ALA A 40 24.30 21.55 35.73
CA ALA A 40 25.69 21.01 35.03
C ALA A 40 27.35 21.31 35.27
N LEU A 41 28.34 20.51 34.64
CA LEU A 41 29.82 20.68 34.05
C LEU A 41 31.29 20.58 34.74
N LEU A 42 32.29 19.76 34.24
CA LEU A 42 33.75 20.07 33.83
C LEU A 42 34.85 18.92 33.65
N GLN A 43 35.95 19.26 32.93
CA GLN A 43 37.08 18.51 32.28
C GLN A 43 38.22 17.88 33.16
N GLY A 44 39.09 17.04 32.56
CA GLY A 44 40.57 17.30 32.59
C GLY A 44 41.61 16.18 32.88
N LEU A 45 42.37 15.78 31.83
CA LEU A 45 43.78 15.31 31.79
C LEU A 45 44.34 14.20 32.74
N GLY A 46 45.13 13.29 32.16
CA GLY A 46 46.04 12.39 32.88
C GLY A 46 46.74 11.39 31.94
N ALA A 47 48.07 11.31 31.96
CA ALA A 47 48.86 10.48 31.02
C ALA A 47 49.84 9.56 31.76
N HIS A 48 50.06 8.35 31.24
CA HIS A 48 51.27 7.54 31.49
C HIS A 48 51.46 6.49 30.38
N ALA A 49 52.72 6.17 30.06
CA ALA A 49 53.13 5.03 29.24
C ALA A 49 53.44 3.80 30.14
N PRO A 50 53.75 2.62 29.57
CA PRO A 50 55.18 2.32 29.40
C PRO A 50 55.59 1.42 28.20
N THR A 51 56.83 1.63 27.74
CA THR A 51 57.83 0.68 27.20
C THR A 51 57.46 -0.53 26.31
N SER A 52 58.13 -0.61 25.15
CA SER A 52 58.37 -1.84 24.38
C SER A 52 59.30 -2.83 25.12
N PRO A 53 59.51 -4.04 24.55
CA PRO A 53 60.80 -4.25 23.87
C PRO A 53 60.71 -4.84 22.46
N SER A 54 61.76 -4.59 21.67
CA SER A 54 62.03 -5.22 20.36
C SER A 54 62.49 -6.69 20.54
N PRO A 55 62.78 -7.47 19.46
CA PRO A 55 64.12 -7.33 18.85
C PRO A 55 64.31 -7.72 17.36
N HIS A 56 65.50 -7.34 16.87
CA HIS A 56 66.29 -7.87 15.75
C HIS A 56 65.89 -7.61 14.28
N ARG A 57 66.96 -7.46 13.49
CA ARG A 57 67.04 -7.07 12.07
C ARG A 57 68.32 -7.73 11.54
N PHE A 58 68.24 -8.40 10.38
CA PHE A 58 69.25 -8.70 9.33
C PHE A 58 70.77 -8.55 9.65
N PRO A 59 71.67 -9.40 9.07
CA PRO A 59 71.66 -9.69 7.62
C PRO A 59 72.19 -11.07 7.14
N ASP A 60 72.14 -11.28 5.82
CA ASP A 60 73.04 -12.16 5.06
C ASP A 60 73.44 -11.48 3.73
N PRO A 61 74.75 -11.26 3.48
CA PRO A 61 75.24 -11.01 2.12
C PRO A 61 76.60 -11.65 1.84
N ALA A 62 76.68 -12.64 0.93
CA ALA A 62 77.95 -13.10 0.36
C ALA A 62 77.78 -13.78 -1.02
N CYS A 63 78.30 -13.16 -2.07
CA CYS A 63 79.50 -13.63 -2.77
C CYS A 63 79.88 -12.71 -3.94
N ASP A 64 81.16 -12.34 -4.00
CA ASP A 64 81.78 -11.50 -5.05
C ASP A 64 82.49 -12.40 -6.11
N PRO A 65 83.05 -11.85 -7.22
CA PRO A 65 83.21 -12.61 -8.48
C PRO A 65 84.62 -13.14 -8.77
N ALA A 66 84.73 -13.96 -9.83
CA ALA A 66 86.01 -14.39 -10.40
C ALA A 66 86.02 -14.43 -11.96
N HIS A 67 87.10 -13.89 -12.52
CA HIS A 67 87.62 -14.03 -13.89
C HIS A 67 89.12 -14.44 -13.76
N PRO A 68 89.93 -14.75 -14.81
CA PRO A 68 89.76 -14.52 -16.25
C PRO A 68 90.22 -15.68 -17.19
N PHE A 69 90.34 -15.40 -18.50
CA PHE A 69 90.87 -16.24 -19.62
C PHE A 69 89.97 -17.43 -20.01
N GLY A 70 89.81 -17.86 -21.27
CA GLY A 70 90.20 -17.42 -22.65
C GLY A 70 89.31 -18.23 -23.64
N GLU A 71 89.32 -18.13 -24.97
CA GLU A 71 90.14 -17.44 -25.97
C GLU A 71 89.26 -16.81 -27.08
N ARG A 72 89.80 -16.55 -28.28
CA ARG A 72 89.08 -16.02 -29.45
C ARG A 72 88.40 -17.14 -30.24
N VAL A 73 87.29 -16.84 -30.92
CA VAL A 73 87.19 -16.88 -32.40
C VAL A 73 85.84 -16.32 -32.87
N GLN A 74 85.88 -15.51 -33.93
CA GLN A 74 84.78 -15.13 -34.81
C GLN A 74 85.15 -15.58 -36.25
N PRO A 75 84.24 -15.60 -37.23
CA PRO A 75 82.77 -15.76 -37.17
C PRO A 75 82.27 -16.83 -38.18
N ALA A 76 80.98 -17.16 -38.17
CA ALA A 76 80.30 -17.72 -39.35
C ALA A 76 78.80 -17.39 -39.38
N LYS A 77 78.29 -16.98 -40.54
CA LYS A 77 76.85 -17.02 -40.86
C LYS A 77 76.58 -18.34 -41.60
N CYS A 78 75.58 -19.10 -41.16
CA CYS A 78 74.90 -20.09 -42.01
C CYS A 78 73.40 -19.98 -41.79
N GLN A 79 72.69 -19.41 -42.77
CA GLN A 79 71.25 -19.58 -42.90
C GLN A 79 71.02 -20.86 -43.70
N LEU A 80 70.26 -21.82 -43.18
CA LEU A 80 69.64 -22.86 -43.99
C LEU A 80 68.18 -23.06 -43.55
N THR A 81 67.31 -23.15 -44.54
CA THR A 81 65.86 -23.36 -44.45
C THR A 81 65.51 -24.85 -44.25
N PRO A 82 64.28 -25.19 -43.84
CA PRO A 82 64.01 -26.44 -43.11
C PRO A 82 63.77 -27.67 -43.99
N GLU A 83 63.91 -28.85 -43.38
CA GLU A 83 63.28 -30.10 -43.82
C GLU A 83 62.06 -30.47 -42.94
N PRO A 84 61.10 -31.29 -43.44
CA PRO A 84 59.75 -31.37 -42.86
C PRO A 84 59.41 -32.68 -42.14
N THR A 85 58.34 -32.63 -41.33
CA THR A 85 57.54 -33.78 -40.81
C THR A 85 58.26 -34.73 -39.82
N PRO A 86 57.55 -35.57 -39.02
CA PRO A 86 56.14 -35.96 -39.09
C PRO A 86 55.22 -35.50 -37.95
N THR A 87 53.91 -35.57 -38.21
CA THR A 87 52.83 -35.37 -37.23
C THR A 87 52.67 -36.59 -36.31
N PRO A 88 52.72 -36.44 -34.97
CA PRO A 88 52.33 -37.49 -34.03
C PRO A 88 50.79 -37.70 -34.00
N ALA A 89 50.35 -38.90 -33.64
CA ALA A 89 48.93 -39.22 -33.47
C ALA A 89 48.30 -38.43 -32.29
N PRO A 90 46.98 -38.19 -32.28
CA PRO A 90 46.29 -37.54 -31.16
C PRO A 90 46.45 -38.38 -29.88
N GLY A 91 46.90 -37.74 -28.80
CA GLY A 91 46.89 -38.32 -27.46
C GLY A 91 45.46 -38.45 -26.90
N PRO A 92 45.27 -39.20 -25.80
CA PRO A 92 43.98 -39.28 -25.12
C PRO A 92 43.54 -37.90 -24.62
N SER A 93 42.24 -37.62 -24.71
CA SER A 93 41.66 -36.41 -24.13
C SER A 93 41.93 -36.35 -22.63
N PRO A 94 42.33 -35.20 -22.06
CA PRO A 94 42.38 -35.04 -20.61
C PRO A 94 40.95 -35.10 -20.05
N ASP A 95 40.80 -35.75 -18.89
CA ASP A 95 39.54 -35.71 -18.13
C ASP A 95 39.19 -34.26 -17.75
N PRO A 96 37.89 -33.89 -17.72
CA PRO A 96 37.48 -32.54 -17.39
C PRO A 96 37.78 -32.24 -15.92
N THR A 97 38.81 -31.42 -15.67
CA THR A 97 39.10 -30.86 -14.35
C THR A 97 37.83 -30.23 -13.77
N PRO A 98 37.39 -30.59 -12.55
CA PRO A 98 36.18 -30.04 -11.97
C PRO A 98 36.36 -28.55 -11.70
N THR A 99 35.80 -27.72 -12.56
CA THR A 99 35.81 -26.26 -12.39
C THR A 99 35.22 -25.92 -11.02
N PRO A 100 35.95 -25.19 -10.14
CA PRO A 100 35.38 -24.76 -8.87
C PRO A 100 34.16 -23.89 -9.17
N GLN A 101 32.99 -24.34 -8.72
CA GLN A 101 31.76 -23.58 -8.95
C GLN A 101 31.91 -22.21 -8.27
N PRO A 102 31.56 -21.11 -8.95
CA PRO A 102 31.64 -19.78 -8.34
C PRO A 102 30.72 -19.78 -7.12
N VAL A 103 31.29 -19.52 -5.94
CA VAL A 103 30.53 -19.39 -4.69
C VAL A 103 29.43 -18.35 -4.96
N PRO A 104 28.14 -18.67 -4.74
CA PRO A 104 27.08 -17.72 -4.99
C PRO A 104 27.35 -16.43 -4.23
N GLY A 105 27.47 -15.32 -4.97
CA GLY A 105 27.59 -14.00 -4.35
C GLY A 105 26.39 -13.74 -3.42
N PRO A 106 26.54 -12.89 -2.40
CA PRO A 106 25.43 -12.56 -1.50
C PRO A 106 24.22 -12.15 -2.35
N ALA A 107 23.08 -12.80 -2.09
CA ALA A 107 21.87 -12.57 -2.88
C ALA A 107 21.56 -11.07 -2.92
N PRO A 108 21.21 -10.51 -4.10
CA PRO A 108 21.06 -9.07 -4.25
C PRO A 108 20.05 -8.54 -3.23
N GLU A 109 20.45 -7.51 -2.47
CA GLU A 109 19.63 -6.92 -1.41
C GLU A 109 18.24 -6.58 -2.00
N PRO A 110 17.13 -7.09 -1.42
CA PRO A 110 15.81 -6.93 -2.02
C PRO A 110 15.49 -5.44 -2.21
N PRO A 111 14.91 -5.05 -3.37
CA PRO A 111 14.72 -3.64 -3.70
C PRO A 111 13.86 -2.97 -2.63
N LYS A 112 14.43 -1.93 -2.01
CA LYS A 112 13.83 -1.25 -0.85
C LYS A 112 12.40 -0.80 -1.18
N PRO A 113 11.41 -1.11 -0.32
CA PRO A 113 9.99 -0.88 -0.62
C PRO A 113 9.70 0.62 -0.86
N GLN A 114 8.93 0.91 -1.91
CA GLN A 114 8.57 2.28 -2.30
C GLN A 114 7.26 2.78 -1.64
N PHE A 115 6.56 1.89 -0.94
CA PHE A 115 5.45 2.16 -0.04
C PHE A 115 5.46 1.10 1.06
N ALA A 116 4.85 1.39 2.21
CA ALA A 116 4.67 0.42 3.29
C ALA A 116 3.39 0.73 4.08
N TYR A 117 2.75 -0.31 4.61
CA TYR A 117 1.45 -0.21 5.27
C TYR A 117 1.48 -0.78 6.69
N HIS A 118 0.78 -0.12 7.61
CA HIS A 118 0.49 -0.70 8.93
C HIS A 118 -0.55 -1.82 8.77
N PRO A 119 -0.56 -2.85 9.65
CA PRO A 119 -1.51 -3.95 9.57
C PRO A 119 -2.98 -3.48 9.49
N PRO A 120 -3.88 -4.25 8.86
CA PRO A 120 -5.32 -3.94 8.85
C PRO A 120 -5.87 -3.68 10.26
N GLY A 121 -6.72 -2.66 10.42
CA GLY A 121 -7.21 -2.21 11.72
C GLY A 121 -6.19 -1.53 12.65
N ALA A 122 -4.91 -1.39 12.28
CA ALA A 122 -3.90 -0.68 13.07
C ALA A 122 -4.03 0.84 12.92
N LEU A 123 -5.08 1.42 13.51
CA LEU A 123 -5.37 2.86 13.45
C LEU A 123 -4.28 3.70 14.12
N ILE A 124 -4.35 5.02 13.96
CA ILE A 124 -3.40 5.94 14.59
C ILE A 124 -3.60 5.92 16.12
N GLU A 125 -2.53 6.19 16.88
CA GLU A 125 -2.46 5.96 18.34
C GLU A 125 -3.61 6.59 19.17
N LYS A 126 -4.25 7.65 18.66
CA LYS A 126 -5.41 8.32 19.31
C LYS A 126 -6.73 7.54 19.19
N ASP A 127 -6.80 6.59 18.27
CA ASP A 127 -7.93 5.66 18.05
C ASP A 127 -7.48 4.18 18.21
N LYS A 128 -6.37 3.96 18.93
CA LYS A 128 -5.82 2.63 19.27
C LYS A 128 -6.90 1.72 19.88
N GLY A 129 -7.00 0.49 19.40
CA GLY A 129 -7.98 -0.50 19.87
C GLY A 129 -9.39 -0.37 19.29
N ARG A 130 -9.67 0.62 18.42
CA ARG A 130 -10.98 0.74 17.74
C ARG A 130 -11.07 0.03 16.39
N GLY A 131 -9.94 -0.22 15.74
CA GLY A 131 -9.89 -0.84 14.42
C GLY A 131 -10.11 -2.36 14.47
N ARG A 132 -10.41 -2.95 13.32
CA ARG A 132 -10.65 -4.39 13.17
C ARG A 132 -9.32 -5.16 12.99
N THR A 133 -8.46 -5.16 14.02
CA THR A 133 -7.09 -5.71 13.95
C THR A 133 -6.99 -7.18 13.53
N ASN A 134 -8.07 -7.95 13.72
CA ASN A 134 -8.14 -9.37 13.41
C ASN A 134 -8.87 -9.64 12.08
N ASP A 135 -9.23 -8.61 11.32
CA ASP A 135 -9.89 -8.71 10.02
C ASP A 135 -8.93 -8.38 8.89
N ARG A 136 -8.48 -9.42 8.19
CA ARG A 136 -7.65 -9.31 6.99
C ARG A 136 -8.44 -9.61 5.71
N PHE A 137 -9.76 -9.76 5.77
CA PHE A 137 -10.56 -10.16 4.61
C PHE A 137 -10.55 -9.10 3.51
N VAL A 138 -10.43 -9.54 2.26
CA VAL A 138 -10.40 -8.69 1.08
C VAL A 138 -11.82 -8.62 0.49
N TYR A 139 -12.63 -7.70 1.04
CA TYR A 139 -14.04 -7.51 0.66
C TYR A 139 -14.27 -7.18 -0.84
N LEU A 140 -13.25 -6.63 -1.52
CA LEU A 140 -13.36 -6.09 -2.87
C LEU A 140 -12.16 -6.53 -3.75
N PRO A 141 -11.91 -7.84 -3.94
CA PRO A 141 -10.63 -8.33 -4.47
C PRO A 141 -10.33 -7.88 -5.92
N ASN A 142 -11.38 -7.59 -6.69
CA ASN A 142 -11.32 -7.29 -8.12
C ASN A 142 -11.26 -5.78 -8.46
N ILE A 143 -11.12 -4.91 -7.44
CA ILE A 143 -10.98 -3.46 -7.68
C ILE A 143 -9.59 -3.11 -8.22
N ILE A 144 -9.52 -2.09 -9.08
CA ILE A 144 -8.27 -1.32 -9.27
C ILE A 144 -8.18 -0.23 -8.19
N PHE A 145 -7.01 0.38 -8.05
CA PHE A 145 -6.85 1.51 -7.13
C PHE A 145 -7.71 2.71 -7.61
N PRO A 146 -8.44 3.42 -6.71
CA PRO A 146 -9.40 4.45 -7.12
C PRO A 146 -8.75 5.76 -7.60
N LEU A 147 -7.43 5.90 -7.48
CA LEU A 147 -6.64 6.99 -8.05
C LEU A 147 -5.78 6.47 -9.19
N LYS A 148 -5.73 7.20 -10.30
CA LYS A 148 -4.82 6.94 -11.40
C LYS A 148 -3.43 7.48 -11.04
N LEU A 149 -2.46 6.60 -10.89
CA LEU A 149 -1.10 6.91 -10.45
C LEU A 149 -0.11 6.67 -11.60
N GLY A 150 0.90 7.54 -11.72
CA GLY A 150 2.05 7.33 -12.61
C GLY A 150 3.13 6.43 -12.00
N ALA A 151 4.20 6.21 -12.78
CA ALA A 151 5.43 5.60 -12.28
C ALA A 151 6.01 6.44 -11.12
N GLY A 152 6.44 5.79 -10.04
CA GLY A 152 6.95 6.45 -8.83
C GLY A 152 5.91 7.25 -8.03
N GLN A 153 4.63 7.27 -8.44
CA GLN A 153 3.56 7.98 -7.72
C GLN A 153 2.78 7.01 -6.83
N PHE A 154 2.68 7.36 -5.56
CA PHE A 154 2.03 6.55 -4.52
C PHE A 154 1.00 7.40 -3.76
N PRO A 155 -0.07 6.79 -3.23
CA PRO A 155 -1.03 7.48 -2.37
C PRO A 155 -0.47 7.63 -0.94
N HIS A 156 -1.21 8.31 -0.07
CA HIS A 156 -1.10 8.11 1.37
C HIS A 156 -2.51 7.92 1.96
N MET A 157 -2.85 6.67 2.29
CA MET A 157 -4.04 6.31 3.04
C MET A 157 -3.84 6.69 4.51
N ASN A 158 -4.56 7.69 5.04
CA ASN A 158 -4.36 8.18 6.41
C ASN A 158 -5.57 8.91 7.01
N SER A 159 -5.52 9.18 8.32
CA SER A 159 -6.53 9.93 9.06
C SER A 159 -6.57 11.41 8.67
N GLN A 160 -7.72 11.93 8.23
CA GLN A 160 -7.91 13.38 8.02
C GLN A 160 -8.32 14.13 9.29
N ILE A 161 -8.54 13.41 10.39
CA ILE A 161 -8.80 13.99 11.72
C ILE A 161 -7.50 14.17 12.49
N TRP A 162 -6.64 13.15 12.48
CA TRP A 162 -5.43 13.12 13.32
C TRP A 162 -4.12 13.43 12.57
N GLY A 163 -4.15 13.49 11.24
CA GLY A 163 -3.01 13.92 10.40
C GLY A 163 -2.72 15.43 10.45
N TYR A 164 -1.64 15.85 9.79
CA TYR A 164 -1.21 17.26 9.78
C TYR A 164 -2.15 18.11 8.91
N GLY A 165 -2.52 19.30 9.39
CA GLY A 165 -3.55 20.11 8.74
C GLY A 165 -4.91 19.41 8.60
N GLY A 166 -5.17 18.36 9.39
CA GLY A 166 -6.49 17.76 9.53
C GLY A 166 -7.39 18.65 10.40
N GLY A 167 -8.69 18.67 10.11
CA GLY A 167 -9.67 19.50 10.83
C GLY A 167 -9.89 19.09 12.30
N GLY A 168 -9.39 17.92 12.70
CA GLY A 168 -9.59 17.38 14.04
C GLY A 168 -10.98 16.83 14.29
N TRP A 169 -11.17 16.27 15.48
CA TRP A 169 -12.49 15.92 16.01
C TRP A 169 -12.81 16.91 17.13
N GLY A 170 -14.00 17.51 17.10
CA GLY A 170 -14.36 18.59 18.03
C GLY A 170 -13.44 19.82 17.96
N GLY A 171 -12.93 20.16 16.76
CA GLY A 171 -12.10 21.35 16.53
C GLY A 171 -10.63 21.23 16.98
N LYS A 172 -10.15 20.03 17.34
CA LYS A 172 -8.76 19.80 17.76
C LYS A 172 -7.99 19.00 16.71
N GLY A 173 -7.43 19.70 15.72
CA GLY A 173 -6.51 19.15 14.71
C GLY A 173 -5.19 18.71 15.35
N ALA A 174 -5.20 17.56 16.02
CA ALA A 174 -4.29 17.27 17.13
C ALA A 174 -2.85 16.89 16.74
N ALA A 175 -2.41 17.13 15.51
CA ALA A 175 -1.03 17.11 15.07
C ALA A 175 -0.49 18.50 14.65
N GLY A 176 -1.37 19.51 14.52
CA GLY A 176 -1.03 20.82 13.98
C GLY A 176 -0.57 20.76 12.52
N GLY A 177 0.30 21.70 12.12
CA GLY A 177 0.86 21.77 10.77
C GLY A 177 -0.15 22.23 9.70
N SER A 178 0.31 22.24 8.45
CA SER A 178 -0.49 22.62 7.29
C SER A 178 -1.04 21.40 6.55
N GLU A 179 -2.08 21.62 5.76
CA GLU A 179 -2.63 20.61 4.85
C GLU A 179 -1.56 20.09 3.86
N SER A 180 -0.63 20.98 3.49
CA SER A 180 0.52 20.77 2.60
C SER A 180 1.73 20.04 3.22
N ASP A 181 1.70 19.69 4.52
CA ASP A 181 2.83 19.06 5.19
C ASP A 181 3.25 17.75 4.50
N ARG A 182 4.54 17.59 4.20
CA ARG A 182 5.09 16.44 3.48
C ARG A 182 4.75 15.09 4.14
N ARG A 183 4.53 15.06 5.46
CA ARG A 183 4.15 13.85 6.21
C ARG A 183 2.73 13.36 5.88
N ASN A 184 1.88 14.21 5.33
CA ASN A 184 0.59 13.81 4.76
C ASN A 184 0.71 13.08 3.42
N TYR A 185 1.93 13.00 2.87
CA TYR A 185 2.25 12.49 1.53
C TYR A 185 3.35 11.41 1.55
N ASP A 186 3.60 10.83 2.73
CA ASP A 186 4.55 9.72 2.93
C ASP A 186 3.94 8.35 2.57
N PRO A 187 4.39 7.70 1.49
CA PRO A 187 3.86 6.39 1.09
C PRO A 187 4.31 5.25 2.00
N MET A 188 5.29 5.47 2.88
CA MET A 188 5.82 4.49 3.82
C MET A 188 4.98 4.37 5.11
N GLN A 189 3.84 5.05 5.18
CA GLN A 189 3.00 5.12 6.39
C GLN A 189 1.50 4.90 6.08
N GLN A 190 1.17 4.13 5.03
CA GLN A 190 -0.23 3.80 4.71
C GLN A 190 -0.91 3.20 5.96
N ARG A 191 -2.05 3.74 6.36
CA ARG A 191 -2.72 3.33 7.58
C ARG A 191 -4.22 3.28 7.40
N ASP A 192 -4.80 2.18 7.88
CA ASP A 192 -6.24 2.01 7.98
C ASP A 192 -6.84 3.15 8.81
N ASN A 193 -7.92 3.75 8.30
CA ASN A 193 -8.72 4.71 9.05
C ASN A 193 -10.20 4.28 9.17
N TYR A 194 -10.55 3.09 8.68
CA TYR A 194 -11.84 2.47 8.94
C TYR A 194 -12.00 2.25 10.46
N CYS A 195 -13.18 2.55 11.01
CA CYS A 195 -13.44 2.59 12.46
C CYS A 195 -12.71 3.66 13.30
N GLU A 196 -11.98 4.61 12.69
CA GLU A 196 -11.50 5.80 13.42
C GLU A 196 -12.67 6.67 13.89
N VAL A 197 -12.42 7.62 14.80
CA VAL A 197 -13.48 8.41 15.45
C VAL A 197 -14.36 9.18 14.46
N ARG A 198 -15.64 8.81 14.44
CA ARG A 198 -16.76 9.50 13.78
C ARG A 198 -18.06 9.15 14.54
N GLY A 199 -19.13 9.90 14.27
CA GLY A 199 -20.48 9.64 14.80
C GLY A 199 -21.36 8.72 13.94
N TRP A 200 -20.84 8.14 12.85
CA TRP A 200 -21.64 7.28 11.96
C TRP A 200 -21.78 5.86 12.51
N ALA A 201 -22.99 5.31 12.45
CA ALA A 201 -23.25 3.92 12.78
C ALA A 201 -22.53 2.97 11.79
N MET A 202 -21.67 2.10 12.33
CA MET A 202 -20.80 1.20 11.58
C MET A 202 -20.85 -0.19 12.23
N PRO A 203 -21.76 -1.09 11.80
CA PRO A 203 -22.02 -2.35 12.50
C PRO A 203 -20.88 -3.37 12.44
N LEU A 204 -19.85 -3.12 11.62
CA LEU A 204 -18.62 -3.91 11.59
C LEU A 204 -17.53 -3.36 12.50
N CYS A 205 -17.65 -2.13 13.00
CA CYS A 205 -16.67 -1.57 13.92
C CYS A 205 -16.88 -2.11 15.35
N PRO A 206 -15.80 -2.48 16.08
CA PRO A 206 -15.87 -2.89 17.48
C PRO A 206 -16.66 -1.92 18.38
N SER A 207 -16.54 -0.61 18.13
CA SER A 207 -17.28 0.45 18.84
C SER A 207 -18.72 0.69 18.34
N GLY A 208 -19.23 -0.08 17.37
CA GLY A 208 -20.54 0.12 16.73
C GLY A 208 -20.68 1.40 15.89
N ALA A 209 -19.74 2.33 16.01
CA ALA A 209 -19.63 3.57 15.25
C ALA A 209 -18.18 3.80 14.79
N GLY A 210 -18.01 4.52 13.69
CA GLY A 210 -16.69 4.86 13.14
C GLY A 210 -16.74 5.39 11.70
N HIS A 211 -15.60 5.37 11.02
CA HIS A 211 -15.48 5.85 9.65
C HIS A 211 -16.01 4.86 8.59
N GLN A 212 -16.65 5.40 7.54
CA GLN A 212 -17.44 4.63 6.56
C GLN A 212 -16.61 4.07 5.39
N GLY A 213 -15.33 4.43 5.29
CA GLY A 213 -14.43 4.02 4.22
C GLY A 213 -12.97 4.29 4.58
N GLN A 214 -12.17 4.60 3.57
CA GLN A 214 -10.77 5.03 3.71
C GLN A 214 -10.59 6.41 3.10
N ASP A 215 -9.88 7.30 3.80
CA ASP A 215 -9.39 8.54 3.19
C ASP A 215 -8.04 8.31 2.54
N ILE A 216 -7.89 8.77 1.30
CA ILE A 216 -6.75 8.52 0.42
C ILE A 216 -6.24 9.88 -0.08
N ARG A 217 -5.09 10.33 0.42
CA ARG A 217 -4.38 11.46 -0.17
C ARG A 217 -3.67 11.00 -1.46
N PRO A 218 -3.68 11.81 -2.53
CA PRO A 218 -2.83 11.58 -3.70
C PRO A 218 -1.36 11.92 -3.40
N SER A 219 -0.41 11.71 -4.32
CA SER A 219 1.03 11.86 -4.02
C SER A 219 1.52 13.28 -3.71
N THR A 220 0.74 14.33 -3.98
CA THR A 220 1.09 15.71 -3.66
C THR A 220 -0.13 16.55 -3.30
N PHE A 221 0.09 17.67 -2.60
CA PHE A 221 -0.93 18.65 -2.21
C PHE A 221 -1.60 19.42 -3.39
N LYS A 222 -1.51 18.95 -4.64
CA LYS A 222 -2.08 19.67 -5.79
C LYS A 222 -3.57 19.35 -5.96
N ASP A 223 -4.42 20.30 -5.56
CA ASP A 223 -5.87 20.27 -5.81
C ASP A 223 -6.19 20.19 -7.31
N ASN A 224 -7.30 19.54 -7.66
CA ASN A 224 -7.81 19.37 -9.03
C ASN A 224 -6.78 18.81 -10.05
N ALA A 225 -5.75 18.12 -9.56
CA ALA A 225 -4.71 17.52 -10.39
C ALA A 225 -4.98 16.03 -10.67
N TRP A 226 -5.34 15.28 -9.63
CA TRP A 226 -5.31 13.82 -9.56
C TRP A 226 -6.62 13.19 -10.03
N GLU A 227 -6.56 12.30 -11.03
CA GLU A 227 -7.75 11.66 -11.60
C GLU A 227 -8.24 10.50 -10.71
N ALA A 228 -9.50 10.57 -10.29
CA ALA A 228 -10.21 9.47 -9.64
C ALA A 228 -10.93 8.63 -10.69
N VAL A 229 -10.80 7.30 -10.60
CA VAL A 229 -11.24 6.35 -11.62
C VAL A 229 -12.27 5.36 -11.09
N ALA A 230 -13.14 4.88 -11.97
CA ALA A 230 -14.07 3.81 -11.66
C ALA A 230 -13.31 2.53 -11.32
N VAL A 231 -13.44 2.07 -10.06
CA VAL A 231 -12.70 0.90 -9.58
C VAL A 231 -13.14 -0.42 -10.21
N VAL A 232 -14.31 -0.46 -10.85
CA VAL A 232 -14.94 -1.60 -11.54
C VAL A 232 -15.88 -1.11 -12.65
N ASP A 233 -16.28 -2.01 -13.55
CA ASP A 233 -17.41 -1.82 -14.45
C ASP A 233 -18.73 -1.62 -13.67
N GLY A 234 -19.55 -0.64 -14.07
CA GLY A 234 -20.85 -0.39 -13.44
C GLY A 234 -21.62 0.79 -14.02
N THR A 235 -22.64 1.25 -13.30
CA THR A 235 -23.48 2.40 -13.68
C THR A 235 -23.46 3.47 -12.58
N ILE A 236 -23.30 4.73 -12.98
CA ILE A 236 -23.35 5.87 -12.06
C ILE A 236 -24.77 6.08 -11.59
N THR A 237 -25.04 5.81 -10.30
CA THR A 237 -26.39 5.93 -9.70
C THR A 237 -26.67 7.31 -9.16
N ASN A 238 -25.64 8.10 -8.86
CA ASN A 238 -25.81 9.47 -8.36
C ASN A 238 -24.57 10.32 -8.63
N VAL A 239 -24.77 11.61 -8.90
CA VAL A 239 -23.74 12.65 -8.88
C VAL A 239 -24.31 13.82 -8.07
N THR A 240 -23.80 14.01 -6.85
CA THR A 240 -24.38 14.98 -5.91
C THR A 240 -23.80 16.38 -6.12
N LYS A 241 -24.58 17.41 -5.75
CA LYS A 241 -24.07 18.80 -5.63
C LYS A 241 -22.91 18.91 -4.62
N ASN A 242 -22.79 17.95 -3.70
CA ASN A 242 -21.71 17.87 -2.72
C ASN A 242 -20.47 17.11 -3.25
N THR A 243 -20.31 17.03 -4.58
CA THR A 243 -19.15 16.41 -5.27
C THR A 243 -18.95 14.92 -5.01
N THR A 244 -20.04 14.21 -4.69
CA THR A 244 -20.04 12.74 -4.58
C THR A 244 -20.40 12.11 -5.89
N VAL A 245 -19.59 11.19 -6.40
CA VAL A 245 -19.98 10.24 -7.45
C VAL A 245 -20.33 8.89 -6.78
N GLN A 246 -21.44 8.27 -7.19
CA GLN A 246 -21.86 6.94 -6.73
C GLN A 246 -21.93 5.98 -7.93
N LEU A 247 -21.33 4.81 -7.79
CA LEU A 247 -21.18 3.78 -8.81
C LEU A 247 -21.77 2.46 -8.31
N LYS A 248 -22.75 1.90 -9.02
CA LYS A 248 -23.31 0.58 -8.76
C LYS A 248 -22.66 -0.45 -9.67
N ALA A 249 -22.03 -1.47 -9.10
CA ALA A 249 -21.48 -2.59 -9.85
C ALA A 249 -22.50 -3.72 -10.02
N LYS A 250 -22.19 -4.66 -10.93
CA LYS A 250 -23.08 -5.76 -11.34
C LYS A 250 -23.42 -6.76 -10.23
N ASP A 251 -22.53 -6.87 -9.23
CA ASP A 251 -22.69 -7.66 -8.01
C ASP A 251 -23.65 -7.03 -6.99
N GLY A 252 -24.06 -5.78 -7.21
CA GLY A 252 -24.87 -5.01 -6.28
C GLY A 252 -24.06 -4.17 -5.28
N THR A 253 -22.72 -4.15 -5.35
CA THR A 253 -21.91 -3.26 -4.52
C THR A 253 -22.11 -1.79 -4.92
N ASP A 254 -22.37 -0.91 -3.95
CA ASP A 254 -22.32 0.55 -4.15
C ASP A 254 -20.92 1.06 -3.78
N TYR A 255 -20.27 1.80 -4.69
CA TYR A 255 -19.01 2.51 -4.44
C TYR A 255 -19.26 4.02 -4.44
N TYR A 256 -18.57 4.75 -3.57
CA TYR A 256 -18.73 6.20 -3.44
C TYR A 256 -17.36 6.89 -3.46
N TYR A 257 -17.27 7.96 -4.24
CA TYR A 257 -16.10 8.81 -4.39
C TYR A 257 -16.50 10.20 -3.89
N LEU A 258 -15.99 10.60 -2.74
CA LEU A 258 -16.33 11.85 -2.07
C LEU A 258 -15.16 12.85 -2.17
N HIS A 259 -15.48 14.14 -1.99
CA HIS A 259 -14.52 15.25 -1.99
C HIS A 259 -13.82 15.48 -3.34
N MET A 260 -14.56 15.31 -4.43
CA MET A 260 -14.06 15.55 -5.79
C MET A 260 -14.12 17.04 -6.15
N HIS A 261 -13.35 17.50 -7.14
CA HIS A 261 -13.46 18.90 -7.60
C HIS A 261 -14.74 19.08 -8.44
N PRO A 262 -15.63 20.05 -8.16
CA PRO A 262 -16.96 20.11 -8.77
C PRO A 262 -16.92 20.22 -10.30
N SER A 263 -16.07 21.09 -10.86
CA SER A 263 -15.92 21.25 -12.31
C SER A 263 -15.12 20.12 -13.00
N SER A 264 -14.62 19.13 -12.24
CA SER A 264 -13.84 18.02 -12.78
C SER A 264 -14.66 16.77 -13.08
N ILE A 265 -15.87 16.65 -12.51
CA ILE A 265 -16.70 15.45 -12.64
C ILE A 265 -17.24 15.39 -14.07
N LYS A 266 -16.80 14.38 -14.83
CA LYS A 266 -17.13 14.20 -16.25
C LYS A 266 -18.32 13.25 -16.49
N VAL A 267 -18.76 12.55 -15.44
CA VAL A 267 -19.83 11.56 -15.50
C VAL A 267 -21.16 12.09 -15.00
N LYS A 268 -22.26 11.45 -15.42
CA LYS A 268 -23.64 11.80 -15.04
C LYS A 268 -24.42 10.57 -14.55
N THR A 269 -25.43 10.80 -13.72
CA THR A 269 -26.38 9.75 -13.31
C THR A 269 -26.97 9.02 -14.52
N GLY A 270 -27.09 7.69 -14.42
CA GLY A 270 -27.52 6.79 -15.50
C GLY A 270 -26.41 6.37 -16.48
N GLN A 271 -25.21 6.94 -16.39
CA GLN A 271 -24.10 6.59 -17.28
C GLN A 271 -23.44 5.26 -16.87
N SER A 272 -23.36 4.30 -17.80
CA SER A 272 -22.47 3.15 -17.67
C SER A 272 -21.01 3.59 -17.81
N VAL A 273 -20.13 3.05 -16.96
CA VAL A 273 -18.69 3.34 -16.95
C VAL A 273 -17.86 2.05 -16.93
N LYS A 274 -16.63 2.15 -17.42
CA LYS A 274 -15.67 1.04 -17.45
C LYS A 274 -14.65 1.15 -16.32
N GLN A 275 -14.15 0.01 -15.84
CA GLN A 275 -13.01 -0.02 -14.91
C GLN A 275 -11.84 0.80 -15.48
N GLY A 276 -11.25 1.68 -14.67
CA GLY A 276 -10.19 2.62 -15.09
C GLY A 276 -10.69 3.92 -15.75
N GLN A 277 -11.99 4.06 -16.05
CA GLN A 277 -12.53 5.30 -16.60
C GLN A 277 -12.49 6.43 -15.57
N VAL A 278 -11.95 7.59 -15.96
CA VAL A 278 -11.92 8.81 -15.13
C VAL A 278 -13.34 9.29 -14.85
N LEU A 279 -13.68 9.37 -13.55
CA LEU A 279 -14.95 9.92 -13.06
C LEU A 279 -14.84 11.44 -12.88
N GLY A 280 -13.68 11.90 -12.41
CA GLY A 280 -13.32 13.29 -12.19
C GLY A 280 -11.99 13.38 -11.45
N LYS A 281 -11.80 14.36 -10.57
CA LYS A 281 -10.55 14.57 -9.84
C LYS A 281 -10.73 14.79 -8.34
N VAL A 282 -9.70 14.46 -7.59
CA VAL A 282 -9.61 14.67 -6.13
C VAL A 282 -9.57 16.16 -5.77
N SER A 283 -10.20 16.52 -4.65
CA SER A 283 -10.23 17.88 -4.11
C SER A 283 -10.50 17.87 -2.59
N LYS A 284 -11.05 18.97 -2.07
CA LYS A 284 -11.36 19.20 -0.65
C LYS A 284 -12.80 19.67 -0.40
N TYR A 285 -13.70 19.43 -1.36
CA TYR A 285 -15.09 19.91 -1.30
C TYR A 285 -15.97 19.04 -0.41
N MET A 286 -16.64 19.64 0.57
CA MET A 286 -17.67 19.02 1.40
C MET A 286 -18.85 19.99 1.49
N ASN A 287 -20.09 19.47 1.39
CA ASN A 287 -21.31 20.28 1.45
C ASN A 287 -21.35 21.51 0.50
N GLY A 288 -20.70 21.40 -0.66
CA GLY A 288 -20.66 22.44 -1.70
C GLY A 288 -19.52 23.47 -1.56
N SER A 289 -18.73 23.43 -0.48
CA SER A 289 -17.61 24.36 -0.23
C SER A 289 -16.29 23.62 0.03
N PRO A 290 -15.12 24.26 -0.15
CA PRO A 290 -13.82 23.68 0.21
C PRO A 290 -13.63 23.70 1.74
N SER A 291 -14.34 22.79 2.44
CA SER A 291 -14.49 22.77 3.90
C SER A 291 -13.92 21.51 4.58
N THR A 292 -13.21 20.67 3.84
CA THR A 292 -12.39 19.58 4.39
C THR A 292 -10.94 19.69 3.86
N SER A 293 -10.12 18.66 4.04
CA SER A 293 -8.75 18.58 3.50
C SER A 293 -8.70 17.88 2.13
N LEU A 294 -7.60 18.02 1.39
CA LEU A 294 -7.37 17.38 0.09
C LEU A 294 -7.16 15.86 0.21
N HIS A 295 -8.22 15.09 -0.03
CA HIS A 295 -8.21 13.63 -0.10
C HIS A 295 -9.37 13.12 -0.95
N LEU A 296 -9.24 11.92 -1.52
CA LEU A 296 -10.40 11.15 -1.94
C LEU A 296 -10.88 10.39 -0.72
N HIS A 297 -12.10 10.63 -0.27
CA HIS A 297 -12.78 9.68 0.60
C HIS A 297 -13.42 8.60 -0.27
N PHE A 298 -13.01 7.34 -0.07
CA PHE A 298 -13.49 6.19 -0.82
C PHE A 298 -14.12 5.17 0.12
N GLN A 299 -15.39 4.84 -0.12
CA GLN A 299 -16.16 3.87 0.65
C GLN A 299 -16.91 2.91 -0.28
N ALA A 300 -17.15 1.69 0.18
CA ALA A 300 -17.97 0.70 -0.50
C ALA A 300 -19.03 0.14 0.46
N ARG A 301 -20.23 -0.10 -0.06
CA ARG A 301 -21.38 -0.66 0.67
C ARG A 301 -21.82 -1.95 0.00
N GLN A 302 -21.83 -3.04 0.77
CA GLN A 302 -22.16 -4.38 0.31
C GLN A 302 -23.30 -4.98 1.13
N THR A 303 -24.00 -5.93 0.54
CA THR A 303 -24.95 -6.80 1.24
C THR A 303 -24.21 -8.09 1.62
N ILE A 304 -23.94 -8.26 2.92
CA ILE A 304 -23.08 -9.31 3.49
C ILE A 304 -23.85 -10.16 4.50
N LYS A 305 -23.36 -11.38 4.77
CA LYS A 305 -23.89 -12.25 5.83
C LYS A 305 -23.13 -11.99 7.14
N ALA A 306 -23.84 -11.53 8.16
CA ALA A 306 -23.39 -11.41 9.54
C ALA A 306 -24.03 -12.55 10.36
N GLY A 307 -23.35 -13.69 10.40
CA GLY A 307 -23.93 -14.94 10.92
C GLY A 307 -25.15 -15.36 10.10
N THR A 308 -26.29 -15.55 10.76
CA THR A 308 -27.57 -15.92 10.11
C THR A 308 -28.30 -14.74 9.46
N LYS A 309 -27.88 -13.49 9.69
CA LYS A 309 -28.55 -12.28 9.18
C LYS A 309 -27.83 -11.72 7.96
N THR A 310 -28.58 -11.41 6.90
CA THR A 310 -28.09 -10.57 5.80
C THR A 310 -28.22 -9.10 6.19
N ILE A 311 -27.14 -8.33 6.10
CA ILE A 311 -27.12 -6.89 6.37
C ILE A 311 -26.50 -6.14 5.21
N THR A 312 -26.96 -4.91 4.94
CA THR A 312 -26.28 -3.99 4.03
C THR A 312 -25.45 -3.02 4.85
N ALA A 313 -24.12 -3.06 4.69
CA ALA A 313 -23.17 -2.32 5.51
C ALA A 313 -22.05 -1.71 4.67
N TYR A 314 -21.43 -0.63 5.16
CA TYR A 314 -20.15 -0.17 4.65
C TYR A 314 -19.05 -1.14 5.10
N VAL A 315 -18.23 -1.63 4.16
CA VAL A 315 -17.21 -2.67 4.42
C VAL A 315 -15.80 -2.09 4.59
N PRO A 316 -14.89 -2.76 5.33
CA PRO A 316 -13.47 -2.42 5.35
C PRO A 316 -12.88 -2.43 3.93
N VAL A 317 -12.40 -1.28 3.46
CA VAL A 317 -11.81 -1.16 2.11
C VAL A 317 -10.28 -1.23 2.13
N PHE A 318 -9.63 -1.02 3.27
CA PHE A 318 -8.16 -0.86 3.37
C PHE A 318 -7.38 -2.07 2.83
N THR A 319 -7.76 -3.30 3.21
CA THR A 319 -7.17 -4.56 2.69
C THR A 319 -7.24 -4.65 1.17
N SER A 320 -8.38 -4.24 0.60
CA SER A 320 -8.63 -4.27 -0.84
C SER A 320 -7.89 -3.16 -1.58
N LEU A 321 -7.73 -2.00 -0.95
CA LEU A 321 -6.92 -0.90 -1.47
C LEU A 321 -5.42 -1.22 -1.45
N VAL A 322 -4.92 -1.92 -0.43
CA VAL A 322 -3.54 -2.45 -0.39
C VAL A 322 -3.33 -3.47 -1.52
N ALA A 323 -4.21 -4.46 -1.66
CA ALA A 323 -4.13 -5.45 -2.75
C ALA A 323 -4.20 -4.80 -4.15
N ALA A 324 -5.04 -3.77 -4.32
CA ALA A 324 -5.16 -3.03 -5.57
C ALA A 324 -3.95 -2.12 -5.86
N LEU A 325 -3.35 -1.51 -4.83
CA LEU A 325 -2.11 -0.72 -4.97
C LEU A 325 -0.92 -1.61 -5.32
N ARG A 326 -0.81 -2.79 -4.69
CA ARG A 326 0.21 -3.81 -5.05
C ARG A 326 0.11 -4.15 -6.54
N ARG A 327 -1.09 -4.44 -7.02
CA ARG A 327 -1.37 -4.74 -8.44
C ARG A 327 -1.05 -3.56 -9.38
N ASP A 328 -1.40 -2.34 -9.00
CA ASP A 328 -1.05 -1.10 -9.75
C ASP A 328 0.47 -0.89 -9.89
N LYS A 329 1.26 -1.44 -8.96
CA LYS A 329 2.73 -1.40 -8.97
C LYS A 329 3.39 -2.68 -9.48
N GLY A 330 2.63 -3.57 -10.13
CA GLY A 330 3.14 -4.80 -10.72
C GLY A 330 3.55 -5.88 -9.71
N LEU A 331 3.16 -5.73 -8.45
CA LEU A 331 3.38 -6.72 -7.40
C LEU A 331 2.20 -7.71 -7.34
N ASP A 332 2.45 -8.90 -6.82
CA ASP A 332 1.38 -9.83 -6.43
C ASP A 332 0.42 -9.13 -5.45
N PRO A 333 -0.92 -9.22 -5.63
CA PRO A 333 -1.89 -8.52 -4.78
C PRO A 333 -1.96 -9.06 -3.34
N ALA A 334 -1.23 -10.12 -3.01
CA ALA A 334 -1.16 -10.78 -1.70
C ALA A 334 -2.52 -11.27 -1.18
N ILE A 335 -3.39 -11.75 -2.06
CA ILE A 335 -4.68 -12.33 -1.68
C ILE A 335 -4.51 -13.86 -1.56
N ALA A 336 -4.62 -14.40 -0.36
CA ALA A 336 -4.56 -15.83 -0.09
C ALA A 336 -5.84 -16.55 -0.56
N ALA A 337 -5.78 -17.88 -0.65
CA ALA A 337 -6.88 -18.72 -1.16
C ALA A 337 -8.17 -18.67 -0.31
N ASP A 338 -8.08 -18.21 0.94
CA ASP A 338 -9.23 -17.95 1.83
C ASP A 338 -9.86 -16.56 1.65
N GLY A 339 -9.31 -15.72 0.77
CA GLY A 339 -9.72 -14.34 0.53
C GLY A 339 -9.14 -13.32 1.51
N THR A 340 -8.15 -13.68 2.33
CA THR A 340 -7.45 -12.74 3.21
C THR A 340 -6.23 -12.08 2.54
N LEU A 341 -5.87 -10.89 3.00
CA LEU A 341 -4.61 -10.23 2.66
C LEU A 341 -3.49 -10.94 3.44
N ALA A 342 -2.60 -11.64 2.76
CA ALA A 342 -1.44 -12.29 3.36
C ALA A 342 -0.53 -11.27 4.08
N ILE A 343 0.28 -11.73 5.03
CA ILE A 343 1.30 -10.91 5.69
C ILE A 343 2.54 -10.91 4.80
N ASP A 344 3.00 -9.73 4.40
CA ASP A 344 4.20 -9.55 3.58
C ASP A 344 5.20 -8.66 4.33
N ALA A 345 6.23 -9.26 4.91
CA ALA A 345 7.22 -8.56 5.73
C ALA A 345 8.08 -7.53 4.99
N ALA A 346 8.06 -7.51 3.64
CA ALA A 346 8.74 -6.46 2.87
C ALA A 346 7.92 -5.16 2.77
N TYR A 347 6.60 -5.21 3.05
CA TYR A 347 5.70 -4.06 2.89
C TYR A 347 4.81 -3.79 4.13
N GLU A 348 4.60 -4.76 5.01
CA GLU A 348 3.78 -4.64 6.22
C GLU A 348 4.61 -4.28 7.45
N ILE A 349 4.34 -3.11 8.03
CA ILE A 349 5.16 -2.48 9.06
C ILE A 349 4.97 -3.22 10.40
N GLY A 350 6.07 -3.80 10.90
CA GLY A 350 6.08 -4.57 12.14
C GLY A 350 5.72 -6.05 11.97
N ALA A 351 5.51 -6.53 10.74
CA ALA A 351 5.52 -7.96 10.46
C ALA A 351 6.93 -8.53 10.69
N ALA A 352 7.02 -9.73 11.26
CA ALA A 352 8.28 -10.44 11.40
C ALA A 352 8.78 -10.89 10.00
N PRO A 353 10.11 -10.83 9.71
CA PRO A 353 10.64 -11.39 8.47
C PRO A 353 10.31 -12.89 8.40
N PRO A 354 10.08 -13.45 7.19
CA PRO A 354 9.84 -14.87 7.05
C PRO A 354 11.05 -15.64 7.60
N THR A 355 10.80 -16.61 8.48
CA THR A 355 11.83 -17.56 8.91
C THR A 355 12.44 -18.17 7.66
N PRO A 356 13.78 -18.18 7.49
CA PRO A 356 14.39 -18.84 6.35
C PRO A 356 13.96 -20.31 6.32
N PRO A 357 13.76 -20.92 5.13
CA PRO A 357 13.45 -22.34 5.06
C PRO A 357 14.54 -23.13 5.78
N PRO A 358 14.19 -24.26 6.43
CA PRO A 358 15.20 -25.10 7.07
C PRO A 358 16.25 -25.46 6.03
N GLN A 359 17.50 -25.07 6.28
CA GLN A 359 18.63 -25.43 5.43
C GLN A 359 18.64 -26.95 5.30
N PRO A 360 18.72 -27.53 4.08
CA PRO A 360 18.73 -28.98 3.92
C PRO A 360 19.87 -29.56 4.77
N GLU A 361 19.55 -30.63 5.50
CA GLU A 361 20.53 -31.30 6.36
C GLU A 361 21.77 -31.65 5.52
N PRO A 362 22.99 -31.44 6.06
CA PRO A 362 24.20 -31.73 5.31
C PRO A 362 24.19 -33.21 4.91
N GLN A 363 24.21 -33.49 3.61
CA GLN A 363 24.26 -34.85 3.12
C GLN A 363 25.46 -35.57 3.75
N PRO A 364 25.32 -36.85 4.15
CA PRO A 364 26.41 -37.59 4.75
C PRO A 364 27.60 -37.58 3.80
N THR A 365 28.75 -37.15 4.30
CA THR A 365 29.98 -37.07 3.52
C THR A 365 30.29 -38.46 2.95
N PRO A 366 30.46 -38.62 1.62
CA PRO A 366 30.83 -39.91 1.07
C PRO A 366 32.18 -40.35 1.66
N GLU A 367 32.33 -41.64 1.96
CA GLU A 367 33.59 -42.18 2.46
C GLU A 367 34.73 -41.87 1.46
N PRO A 368 35.94 -41.53 1.95
CA PRO A 368 37.05 -41.18 1.07
C PRO A 368 37.45 -42.39 0.23
N THR A 369 37.32 -42.26 -1.09
CA THR A 369 37.88 -43.23 -2.03
C THR A 369 39.41 -43.27 -1.89
N PRO A 370 40.05 -44.46 -2.04
CA PRO A 370 41.48 -44.59 -1.85
C PRO A 370 42.24 -43.75 -2.90
N THR A 371 43.18 -42.94 -2.43
CA THR A 371 43.97 -42.03 -3.26
C THR A 371 44.80 -42.82 -4.29
N PRO A 372 44.71 -42.52 -5.60
CA PRO A 372 45.61 -43.11 -6.58
C PRO A 372 47.04 -42.61 -6.40
N GLU A 373 48.00 -43.44 -6.78
CA GLU A 373 49.44 -43.17 -6.69
C GLU A 373 49.84 -41.99 -7.60
N PRO A 374 50.69 -41.04 -7.15
CA PRO A 374 50.95 -39.80 -7.88
C PRO A 374 51.71 -40.05 -9.20
N ALA A 375 51.18 -39.49 -10.30
CA ALA A 375 51.86 -39.44 -11.57
C ALA A 375 53.11 -38.52 -11.51
N PRO A 376 54.16 -38.78 -12.33
CA PRO A 376 55.38 -37.98 -12.32
C PRO A 376 55.14 -36.54 -12.79
N GLU A 377 55.94 -35.61 -12.23
CA GLU A 377 55.81 -34.17 -12.49
C GLU A 377 56.00 -33.82 -13.97
N PRO A 378 55.10 -33.01 -14.58
CA PRO A 378 55.31 -32.47 -15.91
C PRO A 378 56.42 -31.40 -15.89
N ALA A 379 57.21 -31.36 -16.96
CA ALA A 379 58.31 -30.38 -17.11
C ALA A 379 57.80 -28.92 -17.09
N PRO A 380 58.60 -27.96 -16.57
CA PRO A 380 58.18 -26.58 -16.43
C PRO A 380 57.82 -25.92 -17.76
N ALA A 381 56.69 -25.21 -17.78
CA ALA A 381 56.28 -24.38 -18.91
C ALA A 381 57.20 -23.14 -19.05
N PRO A 382 57.39 -22.60 -20.27
CA PRO A 382 58.20 -21.40 -20.48
C PRO A 382 57.60 -20.16 -19.79
N GLU A 383 58.46 -19.28 -19.32
CA GLU A 383 58.09 -18.07 -18.60
C GLU A 383 57.24 -17.11 -19.47
N PRO A 384 56.18 -16.48 -18.92
CA PRO A 384 55.42 -15.47 -19.64
C PRO A 384 56.27 -14.20 -19.82
N THR A 385 56.35 -13.71 -21.06
CA THR A 385 56.98 -12.42 -21.36
C THR A 385 56.31 -11.28 -20.57
N PRO A 386 57.07 -10.35 -19.99
CA PRO A 386 56.50 -9.26 -19.19
C PRO A 386 55.54 -8.41 -20.01
N SER A 387 54.35 -8.15 -19.46
CA SER A 387 53.45 -7.11 -19.96
C SER A 387 54.17 -5.75 -19.87
N PRO A 388 54.01 -4.85 -20.86
CA PRO A 388 54.51 -3.48 -20.71
C PRO A 388 53.89 -2.81 -19.48
N GLU A 389 54.67 -1.98 -18.80
CA GLU A 389 54.21 -1.19 -17.66
C GLU A 389 53.08 -0.25 -18.08
N PRO A 390 52.04 -0.06 -17.26
CA PRO A 390 51.09 1.03 -17.45
C PRO A 390 51.86 2.36 -17.40
N ALA A 391 51.71 3.20 -18.43
CA ALA A 391 52.24 4.56 -18.39
C ALA A 391 51.71 5.30 -17.15
N PRO A 392 52.54 6.10 -16.45
CA PRO A 392 52.13 6.76 -15.22
C PRO A 392 50.89 7.61 -15.47
N SER A 393 49.87 7.45 -14.62
CA SER A 393 48.74 8.38 -14.59
C SER A 393 49.30 9.80 -14.41
N PRO A 394 48.82 10.80 -15.16
CA PRO A 394 49.21 12.17 -14.91
C PRO A 394 48.86 12.53 -13.46
N GLU A 395 49.75 13.29 -12.81
CA GLU A 395 49.42 13.89 -11.52
C GLU A 395 48.15 14.73 -11.66
N PRO A 396 47.22 14.69 -10.68
CA PRO A 396 46.10 15.61 -10.68
C PRO A 396 46.65 17.04 -10.64
N ALA A 397 46.27 17.85 -11.63
CA ALA A 397 46.62 19.27 -11.63
C ALA A 397 46.19 19.90 -10.29
N PRO A 398 47.00 20.77 -9.67
CA PRO A 398 46.68 21.34 -8.38
C PRO A 398 45.32 22.03 -8.44
N GLU A 399 44.47 21.78 -7.44
CA GLU A 399 43.17 22.43 -7.35
C GLU A 399 43.36 23.95 -7.44
N PRO A 400 42.54 24.66 -8.24
CA PRO A 400 42.65 26.10 -8.35
C PRO A 400 42.45 26.69 -6.96
N ALA A 401 43.47 27.42 -6.47
CA ALA A 401 43.40 28.10 -5.19
C ALA A 401 42.09 28.91 -5.10
N PRO A 402 41.35 28.85 -3.99
CA PRO A 402 40.01 29.42 -3.90
C PRO A 402 40.09 30.89 -4.28
N THR A 403 39.35 31.27 -5.33
CA THR A 403 39.16 32.68 -5.68
C THR A 403 38.65 33.39 -4.44
N PRO A 404 39.31 34.46 -3.97
CA PRO A 404 38.86 35.17 -2.78
C PRO A 404 37.41 35.59 -2.98
N GLU A 405 36.57 35.36 -1.96
CA GLU A 405 35.18 35.79 -2.00
C GLU A 405 35.14 37.29 -2.33
N PRO A 406 34.23 37.74 -3.21
CA PRO A 406 34.07 39.17 -3.46
C PRO A 406 33.76 39.85 -2.12
N ALA A 407 34.59 40.83 -1.76
CA ALA A 407 34.36 41.61 -0.54
C ALA A 407 32.92 42.13 -0.56
N PRO A 408 32.15 41.98 0.54
CA PRO A 408 30.74 42.32 0.54
C PRO A 408 30.56 43.77 0.12
N GLU A 409 29.68 44.01 -0.87
CA GLU A 409 29.32 45.36 -1.27
C GLU A 409 28.86 46.14 -0.03
N PRO A 410 29.26 47.42 0.11
CA PRO A 410 28.91 48.20 1.28
C PRO A 410 27.39 48.27 1.40
N VAL A 411 26.86 47.70 2.49
CA VAL A 411 25.43 47.76 2.81
C VAL A 411 25.03 49.24 2.77
N PRO A 412 24.09 49.65 1.89
CA PRO A 412 23.70 51.05 1.79
C PRO A 412 23.16 51.51 3.15
N GLU A 413 23.60 52.69 3.60
CA GLU A 413 23.10 53.26 4.85
C GLU A 413 21.57 53.29 4.83
N PRO A 414 20.88 52.87 5.92
CA PRO A 414 19.44 52.87 5.95
C PRO A 414 18.94 54.30 5.75
N ALA A 415 18.21 54.53 4.64
CA ALA A 415 17.62 55.81 4.35
C ALA A 415 16.82 56.31 5.57
N PRO A 416 16.91 57.61 5.92
CA PRO A 416 16.30 58.14 7.13
C PRO A 416 14.82 57.78 7.15
N ALA A 417 14.37 57.18 8.26
CA ALA A 417 13.00 56.71 8.40
C ALA A 417 12.03 57.86 8.07
N PRO A 418 11.01 57.63 7.22
CA PRO A 418 10.07 58.69 6.87
C PRO A 418 9.43 59.21 8.15
N THR A 419 9.49 60.53 8.35
CA THR A 419 8.72 61.18 9.42
C THR A 419 7.26 60.76 9.26
N PRO A 420 6.61 60.24 10.30
CA PRO A 420 5.25 59.75 10.18
C PRO A 420 4.36 60.90 9.69
N GLU A 421 3.60 60.64 8.61
CA GLU A 421 2.55 61.56 8.19
C GLU A 421 1.59 61.79 9.38
N PRO A 422 1.08 63.01 9.56
CA PRO A 422 0.09 63.27 10.60
C PRO A 422 -1.08 62.31 10.39
N ALA A 423 -1.47 61.61 11.45
CA ALA A 423 -2.57 60.65 11.39
C ALA A 423 -3.81 61.34 10.78
N PRO A 424 -4.48 60.73 9.79
CA PRO A 424 -5.66 61.36 9.18
C PRO A 424 -6.69 61.61 10.27
N GLU A 425 -7.30 62.80 10.25
CA GLU A 425 -8.38 63.13 11.18
C GLU A 425 -9.44 62.03 11.15
N PRO A 426 -9.99 61.61 12.30
CA PRO A 426 -10.98 60.55 12.33
C PRO A 426 -12.17 60.97 11.46
N ALA A 427 -12.42 60.18 10.41
CA ALA A 427 -13.59 60.39 9.56
C ALA A 427 -14.84 60.46 10.45
N PRO A 428 -15.74 61.44 10.23
CA PRO A 428 -16.90 61.63 11.08
C PRO A 428 -17.69 60.34 11.18
N GLU A 429 -18.12 59.97 12.40
CA GLU A 429 -18.83 58.72 12.63
C GLU A 429 -19.99 58.59 11.63
N PRO A 430 -20.11 57.46 10.91
CA PRO A 430 -21.20 57.28 9.97
C PRO A 430 -22.52 57.38 10.74
N ALA A 431 -23.32 58.39 10.40
CA ALA A 431 -24.59 58.67 11.05
C ALA A 431 -25.40 57.36 11.18
N PRO A 432 -25.99 57.07 12.36
CA PRO A 432 -26.53 55.76 12.67
C PRO A 432 -27.51 55.33 11.58
N ALA A 433 -27.23 54.20 10.95
CA ALA A 433 -28.05 53.67 9.87
C ALA A 433 -29.51 53.62 10.34
N PRO A 434 -30.48 54.10 9.52
CA PRO A 434 -31.86 54.20 9.96
C PRO A 434 -32.34 52.85 10.46
N VAL A 435 -32.78 52.82 11.72
CA VAL A 435 -33.24 51.59 12.38
C VAL A 435 -34.24 50.91 11.45
N PRO A 436 -34.01 49.64 11.03
CA PRO A 436 -34.91 48.98 10.11
C PRO A 436 -36.34 49.07 10.64
N MET A 437 -37.23 49.69 9.88
CA MET A 437 -38.65 49.73 10.22
C MET A 437 -39.06 48.27 10.46
N PRO A 438 -39.74 47.96 11.59
CA PRO A 438 -40.17 46.59 11.84
C PRO A 438 -40.99 46.13 10.63
N PRO A 439 -40.76 44.91 10.12
CA PRO A 439 -41.49 44.43 8.96
C PRO A 439 -42.99 44.54 9.25
N PRO A 440 -43.81 44.98 8.29
CA PRO A 440 -45.25 45.14 8.52
C PRO A 440 -45.78 43.83 9.10
N GLN A 441 -46.43 43.93 10.26
CA GLN A 441 -46.96 42.76 10.95
C GLN A 441 -47.83 42.00 9.96
N PRO A 442 -47.56 40.71 9.69
CA PRO A 442 -48.30 39.98 8.66
C PRO A 442 -49.79 40.05 9.00
N GLU A 443 -50.60 40.42 8.00
CA GLU A 443 -52.05 40.45 8.15
C GLU A 443 -52.52 39.11 8.70
N PRO A 444 -53.49 39.08 9.64
CA PRO A 444 -54.02 37.84 10.17
C PRO A 444 -54.44 36.93 9.01
N ALA A 445 -53.77 35.78 8.89
CA ALA A 445 -54.03 34.85 7.79
C ALA A 445 -55.54 34.56 7.75
N PRO A 446 -56.20 34.68 6.57
CA PRO A 446 -57.64 34.53 6.47
C PRO A 446 -58.03 33.18 7.08
N ALA A 447 -59.03 33.21 7.97
CA ALA A 447 -59.43 32.03 8.73
C ALA A 447 -59.64 30.85 7.76
N PRO A 448 -59.06 29.67 8.06
CA PRO A 448 -59.08 28.56 7.11
C PRO A 448 -60.52 28.25 6.71
N ALA A 449 -60.77 28.27 5.40
CA ALA A 449 -62.07 27.89 4.87
C ALA A 449 -62.47 26.52 5.45
N PRO A 450 -63.74 26.30 5.81
CA PRO A 450 -64.18 25.04 6.39
C PRO A 450 -63.74 23.90 5.47
N ALA A 451 -63.07 22.89 6.06
CA ALA A 451 -62.53 21.78 5.29
C ALA A 451 -63.67 21.17 4.45
N PRO A 452 -63.45 20.93 3.14
CA PRO A 452 -64.48 20.34 2.30
C PRO A 452 -64.89 19.00 2.91
N GLU A 453 -66.19 18.71 2.91
CA GLU A 453 -66.68 17.42 3.40
C GLU A 453 -65.95 16.29 2.68
N PRO A 454 -65.60 15.19 3.38
CA PRO A 454 -64.92 14.06 2.75
C PRO A 454 -65.71 13.59 1.53
N ALA A 455 -65.11 13.71 0.35
CA ALA A 455 -65.70 13.18 -0.87
C ALA A 455 -66.05 11.70 -0.64
N PRO A 456 -67.25 11.24 -1.04
CA PRO A 456 -67.68 9.88 -0.76
C PRO A 456 -66.64 8.91 -1.28
N ALA A 457 -66.22 7.98 -0.41
CA ALA A 457 -65.13 7.06 -0.72
C ALA A 457 -65.40 6.37 -2.07
N PRO A 458 -64.38 6.28 -2.97
CA PRO A 458 -64.58 5.66 -4.27
C PRO A 458 -65.13 4.25 -4.07
N ALA A 459 -66.20 3.93 -4.80
CA ALA A 459 -66.79 2.60 -4.76
C ALA A 459 -65.70 1.56 -5.03
N PRO A 460 -65.64 0.44 -4.28
CA PRO A 460 -64.57 -0.53 -4.41
C PRO A 460 -64.47 -1.01 -5.86
N GLU A 461 -63.27 -0.98 -6.42
CA GLU A 461 -63.03 -1.53 -7.75
C GLU A 461 -63.51 -2.99 -7.80
N PRO A 462 -64.17 -3.41 -8.88
CA PRO A 462 -64.72 -4.76 -8.98
C PRO A 462 -63.59 -5.77 -8.82
N THR A 463 -63.68 -6.62 -7.78
CA THR A 463 -62.68 -7.64 -7.48
C THR A 463 -62.33 -8.40 -8.75
N PRO A 464 -61.04 -8.46 -9.15
CA PRO A 464 -60.66 -9.17 -10.37
C PRO A 464 -61.12 -10.63 -10.28
N PRO A 465 -61.64 -11.21 -11.37
CA PRO A 465 -62.13 -12.59 -11.34
C PRO A 465 -61.01 -13.52 -10.87
N PRO A 466 -61.32 -14.54 -10.04
CA PRO A 466 -60.31 -15.40 -9.44
C PRO A 466 -59.44 -16.01 -10.55
N GLN A 467 -58.14 -15.69 -10.49
CA GLN A 467 -57.17 -16.19 -11.46
C GLN A 467 -57.23 -17.73 -11.48
N PRO A 468 -57.29 -18.38 -12.65
CA PRO A 468 -57.35 -19.83 -12.72
C PRO A 468 -56.24 -20.46 -11.90
N ALA A 469 -56.61 -21.44 -11.06
CA ALA A 469 -55.64 -22.14 -10.22
C ALA A 469 -54.50 -22.70 -11.10
N PRO A 470 -53.23 -22.51 -10.72
CA PRO A 470 -52.12 -23.00 -11.53
C PRO A 470 -52.26 -24.51 -11.72
N ALA A 471 -52.12 -24.97 -12.96
CA ALA A 471 -52.18 -26.39 -13.29
C ALA A 471 -51.20 -27.18 -12.39
N PRO A 472 -51.59 -28.37 -11.90
CA PRO A 472 -50.72 -29.16 -11.03
C PRO A 472 -49.38 -29.40 -11.74
N ALA A 473 -48.28 -29.11 -11.04
CA ALA A 473 -46.95 -29.31 -11.59
C ALA A 473 -46.78 -30.77 -12.05
N PRO A 474 -46.13 -31.04 -13.19
CA PRO A 474 -45.91 -32.39 -13.66
C PRO A 474 -45.19 -33.19 -12.57
N ALA A 475 -45.67 -34.41 -12.30
CA ALA A 475 -45.08 -35.28 -11.31
C ALA A 475 -43.58 -35.48 -11.61
N PRO A 476 -42.70 -35.50 -10.58
CA PRO A 476 -41.28 -35.65 -10.80
C PRO A 476 -41.01 -36.98 -11.52
N THR A 477 -40.36 -36.90 -12.68
CA THR A 477 -39.83 -38.07 -13.37
C THR A 477 -38.91 -38.83 -12.42
N PRO A 478 -38.99 -40.17 -12.33
CA PRO A 478 -38.19 -40.93 -11.39
C PRO A 478 -36.71 -40.69 -11.64
N THR A 479 -35.97 -40.37 -10.57
CA THR A 479 -34.51 -40.29 -10.60
C THR A 479 -33.96 -41.62 -11.11
N PRO A 480 -33.11 -41.64 -12.15
CA PRO A 480 -32.48 -42.88 -12.59
C PRO A 480 -31.60 -43.43 -11.47
N GLU A 481 -31.61 -44.75 -11.30
CA GLU A 481 -30.76 -45.42 -10.31
C GLU A 481 -29.28 -45.12 -10.59
N PRO A 482 -28.45 -44.92 -9.56
CA PRO A 482 -27.04 -44.62 -9.76
C PRO A 482 -26.34 -45.81 -10.43
N GLN A 483 -25.75 -45.59 -11.61
CA GLN A 483 -24.88 -46.58 -12.22
C GLN A 483 -23.74 -46.94 -11.26
N PRO A 484 -23.33 -48.22 -11.18
CA PRO A 484 -22.18 -48.62 -10.38
C PRO A 484 -20.92 -47.89 -10.89
N ALA A 485 -20.11 -47.40 -9.97
CA ALA A 485 -18.89 -46.68 -10.31
C ALA A 485 -17.93 -47.57 -11.13
N PRO A 486 -17.27 -47.05 -12.17
CA PRO A 486 -16.30 -47.81 -12.95
C PRO A 486 -15.13 -48.23 -12.05
N THR A 487 -14.73 -49.50 -12.16
CA THR A 487 -13.52 -50.02 -11.52
C THR A 487 -12.29 -49.24 -12.01
N PRO A 488 -11.38 -48.78 -11.13
CA PRO A 488 -10.18 -48.07 -11.55
C PRO A 488 -9.28 -48.99 -12.39
N GLU A 489 -8.94 -48.52 -13.58
CA GLU A 489 -7.99 -49.15 -14.50
C GLU A 489 -6.56 -49.01 -13.92
N PRO A 490 -5.69 -50.03 -14.02
CA PRO A 490 -4.34 -49.95 -13.46
C PRO A 490 -3.50 -48.89 -14.19
N ALA A 491 -2.78 -48.06 -13.42
CA ALA A 491 -1.96 -46.99 -13.97
C ALA A 491 -0.77 -47.53 -14.79
N PRO A 492 -0.47 -46.94 -15.97
CA PRO A 492 0.71 -47.30 -16.76
C PRO A 492 2.01 -46.74 -16.15
N ASP A 493 3.11 -47.47 -16.31
CA ASP A 493 4.41 -47.18 -15.67
C ASP A 493 4.99 -45.80 -16.01
N ALA A 494 5.31 -45.03 -14.96
CA ALA A 494 5.77 -43.64 -15.06
C ALA A 494 7.26 -43.45 -15.42
N GLU A 495 7.95 -44.47 -15.97
CA GLU A 495 9.39 -44.42 -16.25
C GLU A 495 9.77 -43.93 -17.66
N LYS A 496 8.82 -43.85 -18.60
CA LYS A 496 9.15 -43.62 -20.04
C LYS A 496 8.88 -42.20 -20.56
N GLY A 497 8.35 -41.31 -19.74
CA GLY A 497 8.05 -39.92 -20.14
C GLY A 497 9.25 -38.96 -20.14
N TRP A 498 10.24 -39.17 -19.26
CA TRP A 498 11.26 -38.15 -18.95
C TRP A 498 12.32 -37.93 -20.05
N TRP A 499 12.62 -38.97 -20.84
CA TRP A 499 13.69 -38.92 -21.86
C TRP A 499 13.31 -38.28 -23.19
N GLN A 500 12.02 -38.01 -23.43
CA GLN A 500 11.56 -37.44 -24.69
C GLN A 500 11.68 -35.91 -24.70
N TRP A 501 11.30 -35.25 -23.60
CA TRP A 501 11.28 -33.78 -23.48
C TRP A 501 12.65 -33.11 -23.67
N ILE A 502 13.74 -33.77 -23.24
CA ILE A 502 15.11 -33.26 -23.36
C ILE A 502 15.58 -33.17 -24.83
N LYS A 503 15.03 -33.99 -25.74
CA LYS A 503 15.46 -34.02 -27.15
C LYS A 503 14.83 -32.89 -27.98
N ASP A 504 13.60 -32.52 -27.65
CA ASP A 504 12.82 -31.53 -28.42
C ASP A 504 13.05 -30.09 -27.93
N GLY A 505 13.73 -29.91 -26.78
CA GLY A 505 13.91 -28.61 -26.11
C GLY A 505 15.14 -27.76 -26.50
N VAL A 506 16.08 -28.28 -27.31
CA VAL A 506 17.42 -27.65 -27.50
C VAL A 506 17.68 -27.14 -28.92
N SER A 507 16.86 -27.50 -29.91
CA SER A 507 17.08 -27.18 -31.34
C SER A 507 16.59 -25.79 -31.79
N GLY A 508 15.89 -25.04 -30.94
CA GLY A 508 15.14 -23.84 -31.35
C GLY A 508 15.84 -22.48 -31.30
N TRP A 509 17.13 -22.39 -30.95
CA TRP A 509 17.73 -21.10 -30.51
C TRP A 509 19.04 -20.65 -31.18
N TRP A 510 19.36 -21.14 -32.38
CA TRP A 510 20.51 -20.64 -33.18
C TRP A 510 20.21 -20.57 -34.69
N SER A 511 19.36 -19.63 -35.14
CA SER A 511 19.15 -19.35 -36.58
C SER A 511 18.52 -17.96 -36.86
N SER A 512 19.25 -16.87 -36.61
CA SER A 512 18.83 -15.51 -37.02
C SER A 512 19.96 -14.49 -37.26
N TRP A 513 21.21 -14.93 -37.44
CA TRP A 513 22.37 -14.06 -37.68
C TRP A 513 23.32 -14.59 -38.78
N ARG A 514 22.82 -14.68 -40.02
CA ARG A 514 23.61 -14.43 -41.26
C ARG A 514 22.73 -14.45 -42.51
N ASN A 515 22.99 -13.49 -43.40
CA ASN A 515 22.42 -13.26 -44.74
C ASN A 515 20.91 -12.94 -44.77
#